data_AF-A0A7L3E6K2-F1
#
_entry.id   AF-A0A7L3E6K2-F1
#
_cell.length_a   1.000
_cell.length_b   1.000
_cell.length_c   1.000
_cell.angle_alpha   90.00
_cell.angle_beta   90.00
_cell.angle_gamma   90.00
#
_symmetry.space_group_name_H-M   'P 1'
#
loop_
_entity.id
_entity.type
_entity.pdbx_description
1 polymer ?
#
loop_
_entity_poly.entity_id
_entity_poly.type
_entity_poly.pdbx_seq_one_letter_code
_entity_poly.pdbx_strand_id
1 'polypeptide(L)'
;GSAGCGGIDLKEFPLLLPELTNHLSLQNNQIEEIFPEELARLYRLETLNLQNNRLTSKGLPEEAFEHLENLNYLYLANNKLTVAPKFLPNTLISADFAANYLTKIYGLTFGQKPNLRSVYLHNNKLSDAGLPDNMFNGSNNVEILIMSSNFLKYVPKNLPPALYKLHLQSNKLEKIPKGAFSELAGLRELYLQNNYLSNEGMDNETFWKLSSLEYLDLSSNNLSQIPSGLPRNIILLHLEKNAIKVIDRDVLTQIKNLEYLLLHNNKLKARGIHPLAFQGLKKLHTVHLYNNMLERIPSGLPRRVKTLMILHNQISEINRNDFATTYFLEELNLSYNKLTSPQIHREAFRKLRQLKSLDLSGNNLHTLPFGFPKNLQVLKLKENEISIVPKGTLSGMTKLRELYLSNNKLKVNSIYSRAWRELSSLQ
;
A
#
# COMPACT_ATOMS: atom_id res chain seq x y z
N GLY A 1 -38.46 -15.76 -0.02
CA GLY A 1 -38.78 -14.74 -1.06
C GLY A 1 -37.89 -13.51 -0.90
N SER A 2 -37.89 -12.58 -1.86
CA SER A 2 -37.10 -11.32 -1.76
C SER A 2 -38.02 -10.10 -1.75
N ALA A 3 -37.73 -9.12 -0.89
CA ALA A 3 -38.41 -7.85 -0.81
C ALA A 3 -37.38 -6.71 -0.91
N GLY A 4 -37.50 -5.88 -1.95
CA GLY A 4 -36.65 -4.72 -2.20
C GLY A 4 -37.43 -3.42 -2.06
N CYS A 5 -37.13 -2.65 -1.01
CA CYS A 5 -37.79 -1.39 -0.68
C CYS A 5 -36.75 -0.26 -0.51
N GLY A 6 -35.68 -0.30 -1.31
CA GLY A 6 -34.60 0.69 -1.21
C GLY A 6 -34.90 1.98 -1.96
N GLY A 7 -34.53 3.13 -1.39
CA GLY A 7 -34.61 4.43 -2.08
C GLY A 7 -36.01 5.00 -2.24
N ILE A 8 -36.98 4.59 -1.41
CA ILE A 8 -38.39 5.00 -1.51
C ILE A 8 -38.82 5.91 -0.36
N ASP A 9 -37.86 6.53 0.33
CA ASP A 9 -38.06 7.48 1.43
C ASP A 9 -38.83 6.91 2.64
N LEU A 10 -38.63 5.63 2.96
CA LEU A 10 -39.20 5.04 4.18
C LEU A 10 -38.63 5.75 5.42
N LYS A 11 -39.52 6.15 6.33
CA LYS A 11 -39.14 6.72 7.65
C LYS A 11 -39.25 5.71 8.79
N GLU A 12 -40.07 4.68 8.59
CA GLU A 12 -40.36 3.63 9.57
C GLU A 12 -40.13 2.26 8.94
N PHE A 13 -39.93 1.25 9.78
CA PHE A 13 -39.80 -0.13 9.31
C PHE A 13 -41.15 -0.64 8.76
N PRO A 14 -41.19 -1.29 7.58
CA PRO A 14 -42.45 -1.70 6.97
C PRO A 14 -43.10 -2.89 7.71
N LEU A 15 -44.23 -2.65 8.36
CA LEU A 15 -44.95 -3.63 9.21
C LEU A 15 -45.61 -4.79 8.45
N LEU A 16 -45.86 -4.69 7.13
CA LEU A 16 -46.61 -5.69 6.36
C LEU A 16 -45.74 -6.58 5.45
N LEU A 17 -44.49 -6.84 5.84
CA LEU A 17 -43.61 -7.76 5.14
C LEU A 17 -44.05 -9.24 5.31
N PRO A 18 -43.99 -10.07 4.26
CA PRO A 18 -44.25 -11.50 4.38
C PRO A 18 -43.26 -12.19 5.31
N GLU A 19 -43.72 -13.04 6.22
CA GLU A 19 -42.87 -13.81 7.15
C GLU A 19 -41.87 -14.74 6.44
N LEU A 20 -42.21 -15.17 5.21
CA LEU A 20 -41.37 -16.02 4.35
C LEU A 20 -40.32 -15.21 3.54
N THR A 21 -39.99 -13.99 3.96
CA THR A 21 -38.95 -13.18 3.34
C THR A 21 -37.57 -13.68 3.76
N ASN A 22 -36.71 -13.99 2.79
CA ASN A 22 -35.34 -14.45 2.99
C ASN A 22 -34.33 -13.32 2.72
N HIS A 23 -34.66 -12.41 1.82
CA HIS A 23 -33.81 -11.26 1.51
C HIS A 23 -34.63 -9.97 1.63
N LEU A 24 -34.23 -9.09 2.53
CA LEU A 24 -34.85 -7.80 2.74
C LEU A 24 -33.82 -6.70 2.52
N SER A 25 -34.10 -5.80 1.58
CA SER A 25 -33.30 -4.60 1.36
C SER A 25 -34.15 -3.36 1.61
N LEU A 26 -33.72 -2.57 2.60
CA LEU A 26 -34.29 -1.29 3.02
C LEU A 26 -33.25 -0.17 2.91
N GLN A 27 -32.25 -0.34 2.06
CA GLN A 27 -31.15 0.61 1.92
C GLN A 27 -31.60 1.97 1.36
N ASN A 28 -30.82 3.02 1.60
CA ASN A 28 -31.07 4.37 1.08
C ASN A 28 -32.45 4.92 1.49
N ASN A 29 -32.82 4.76 2.75
CA ASN A 29 -34.07 5.29 3.30
C ASN A 29 -33.74 6.25 4.47
N GLN A 30 -34.76 6.61 5.24
CA GLN A 30 -34.67 7.54 6.36
C GLN A 30 -35.06 6.87 7.69
N ILE A 31 -34.91 5.55 7.78
CA ILE A 31 -35.32 4.76 8.95
C ILE A 31 -34.41 5.11 10.14
N GLU A 32 -35.02 5.47 11.26
CA GLU A 32 -34.32 5.86 12.50
C GLU A 32 -34.37 4.78 13.57
N GLU A 33 -35.43 3.98 13.58
CA GLU A 33 -35.72 2.96 14.60
C GLU A 33 -36.28 1.68 13.97
N ILE A 34 -35.96 0.55 14.57
CA ILE A 34 -36.48 -0.79 14.26
C ILE A 34 -36.66 -1.51 15.60
N PHE A 35 -37.89 -1.96 15.87
CA PHE A 35 -38.19 -2.66 17.10
C PHE A 35 -37.90 -4.16 16.96
N PRO A 36 -37.38 -4.85 18.00
CA PRO A 36 -37.03 -6.26 17.94
C PRO A 36 -38.19 -7.15 17.48
N GLU A 37 -39.42 -6.84 17.88
CA GLU A 37 -40.63 -7.57 17.53
C GLU A 37 -40.91 -7.54 16.01
N GLU A 38 -40.55 -6.44 15.35
CA GLU A 38 -40.74 -6.26 13.91
C GLU A 38 -39.80 -7.11 13.08
N LEU A 39 -38.59 -7.38 13.60
CA LEU A 39 -37.60 -8.26 13.00
C LEU A 39 -37.87 -9.72 13.35
N ALA A 40 -38.29 -10.02 14.59
CA ALA A 40 -38.49 -11.38 15.09
C ALA A 40 -39.47 -12.21 14.24
N ARG A 41 -40.48 -11.58 13.63
CA ARG A 41 -41.42 -12.24 12.71
C ARG A 41 -40.79 -12.72 11.39
N LEU A 42 -39.63 -12.17 11.00
CA LEU A 42 -38.91 -12.51 9.78
C LEU A 42 -37.90 -13.65 10.03
N TYR A 43 -38.37 -14.73 10.66
CA TYR A 43 -37.51 -15.84 11.12
C TYR A 43 -36.78 -16.60 10.00
N ARG A 44 -37.19 -16.44 8.73
CA ARG A 44 -36.50 -17.00 7.55
C ARG A 44 -35.48 -16.07 6.91
N LEU A 45 -35.23 -14.90 7.50
CA LEU A 45 -34.36 -13.90 6.89
C LEU A 45 -32.90 -14.38 6.86
N GLU A 46 -32.34 -14.46 5.67
CA GLU A 46 -30.94 -14.82 5.40
C GLU A 46 -30.08 -13.58 5.11
N THR A 47 -30.69 -12.52 4.57
CA THR A 47 -30.01 -11.28 4.23
C THR A 47 -30.83 -10.07 4.63
N LEU A 48 -30.21 -9.18 5.41
CA LEU A 48 -30.79 -7.91 5.81
C LEU A 48 -29.86 -6.77 5.42
N ASN A 49 -30.33 -5.90 4.53
CA ASN A 49 -29.62 -4.70 4.14
C ASN A 49 -30.36 -3.44 4.62
N LEU A 50 -29.74 -2.73 5.55
CA LEU A 50 -30.18 -1.49 6.19
C LEU A 50 -29.20 -0.33 5.93
N GLN A 51 -28.35 -0.43 4.91
CA GLN A 51 -27.33 0.57 4.63
C GLN A 51 -27.92 1.93 4.26
N ASN A 52 -27.18 3.01 4.52
CA ASN A 52 -27.58 4.38 4.17
C ASN A 52 -28.96 4.74 4.73
N ASN A 53 -29.11 4.59 6.05
CA ASN A 53 -30.30 4.98 6.80
C ASN A 53 -29.89 5.97 7.92
N ARG A 54 -30.75 6.17 8.91
CA ARG A 54 -30.51 7.06 10.04
C ARG A 54 -30.52 6.32 11.38
N LEU A 55 -30.35 5.00 11.36
CA LEU A 55 -30.44 4.15 12.54
C LEU A 55 -29.48 4.62 13.63
N THR A 56 -30.00 4.81 14.83
CA THR A 56 -29.22 5.12 16.02
C THR A 56 -29.15 3.90 16.94
N SER A 57 -28.18 3.84 17.86
CA SER A 57 -28.13 2.74 18.83
C SER A 57 -29.34 2.68 19.78
N LYS A 58 -30.07 3.80 19.93
CA LYS A 58 -31.34 3.80 20.68
C LYS A 58 -32.47 3.20 19.85
N GLY A 59 -32.47 3.48 18.54
CA GLY A 59 -33.42 2.96 17.58
C GLY A 59 -33.15 1.52 17.13
N LEU A 60 -32.00 0.95 17.46
CA LEU A 60 -31.67 -0.44 17.16
C LEU A 60 -31.19 -1.14 18.45
N PRO A 61 -32.10 -1.75 19.22
CA PRO A 61 -31.77 -2.38 20.50
C PRO A 61 -30.71 -3.47 20.40
N GLU A 62 -30.04 -3.78 21.52
CA GLU A 62 -28.89 -4.70 21.55
C GLU A 62 -29.26 -6.14 21.17
N GLU A 63 -30.53 -6.52 21.36
CA GLU A 63 -31.15 -7.82 21.12
C GLU A 63 -31.92 -7.90 19.78
N ALA A 64 -31.93 -6.82 18.98
CA ALA A 64 -32.79 -6.70 17.80
C ALA A 64 -32.67 -7.84 16.77
N PHE A 65 -31.54 -8.55 16.77
CA PHE A 65 -31.26 -9.64 15.83
C PHE A 65 -31.25 -11.04 16.47
N GLU A 66 -31.51 -11.16 17.78
CA GLU A 66 -31.34 -12.42 18.52
C GLU A 66 -32.18 -13.57 17.95
N HIS A 67 -33.39 -13.28 17.45
CA HIS A 67 -34.32 -14.27 16.90
C HIS A 67 -34.12 -14.59 15.41
N LEU A 68 -33.17 -13.96 14.73
CA LEU A 68 -32.93 -14.18 13.30
C LEU A 68 -31.96 -15.35 13.08
N GLU A 69 -32.43 -16.56 13.38
CA GLU A 69 -31.62 -17.80 13.40
C GLU A 69 -31.09 -18.25 12.03
N ASN A 70 -31.54 -17.64 10.92
CA ASN A 70 -31.09 -17.95 9.56
C ASN A 70 -30.23 -16.84 8.94
N LEU A 71 -29.96 -15.76 9.67
CA LEU A 71 -29.33 -14.57 9.10
C LEU A 71 -27.85 -14.83 8.81
N ASN A 72 -27.48 -14.71 7.54
CA ASN A 72 -26.12 -14.94 7.05
C ASN A 72 -25.40 -13.63 6.73
N TYR A 73 -26.13 -12.62 6.25
CA TYR A 73 -25.56 -11.36 5.78
C TYR A 73 -26.29 -10.18 6.39
N LEU A 74 -25.57 -9.35 7.13
CA LEU A 74 -26.08 -8.15 7.78
C LEU A 74 -25.32 -6.92 7.31
N TYR A 75 -26.02 -5.96 6.72
CA TYR A 75 -25.45 -4.70 6.25
C TYR A 75 -26.07 -3.51 6.98
N LEU A 76 -25.29 -2.83 7.80
CA LEU A 76 -25.66 -1.67 8.62
C LEU A 76 -24.79 -0.43 8.33
N ALA A 77 -23.98 -0.47 7.26
CA ALA A 77 -23.08 0.63 6.94
C ALA A 77 -23.80 1.95 6.66
N ASN A 78 -23.12 3.08 6.89
CA ASN A 78 -23.66 4.42 6.69
C ASN A 78 -24.95 4.66 7.48
N ASN A 79 -24.88 4.48 8.79
CA ASN A 79 -25.93 4.80 9.74
C ASN A 79 -25.36 5.71 10.85
N LYS A 80 -26.12 5.90 11.93
CA LYS A 80 -25.73 6.73 13.08
C LYS A 80 -25.46 5.88 14.34
N LEU A 81 -25.08 4.62 14.18
CA LEU A 81 -24.81 3.73 15.31
C LEU A 81 -23.58 4.20 16.09
N THR A 82 -23.71 4.30 17.41
CA THR A 82 -22.63 4.64 18.34
C THR A 82 -22.09 3.42 19.09
N VAL A 83 -22.87 2.34 19.19
CA VAL A 83 -22.44 1.04 19.71
C VAL A 83 -22.98 -0.06 18.80
N ALA A 84 -22.24 -1.16 18.68
CA ALA A 84 -22.71 -2.31 17.93
C ALA A 84 -23.73 -3.10 18.76
N PRO A 85 -24.72 -3.77 18.13
CA PRO A 85 -25.60 -4.71 18.81
C PRO A 85 -24.78 -5.77 19.55
N LYS A 86 -25.21 -6.09 20.76
CA LYS A 86 -24.48 -7.02 21.64
C LYS A 86 -24.61 -8.46 21.18
N PHE A 87 -25.78 -8.81 20.65
CA PHE A 87 -26.11 -10.17 20.22
C PHE A 87 -26.41 -10.19 18.73
N LEU A 88 -25.46 -10.71 17.95
CA LEU A 88 -25.68 -11.05 16.56
C LEU A 88 -25.85 -12.58 16.39
N PRO A 89 -26.66 -13.04 15.42
CA PRO A 89 -26.88 -14.46 15.14
C PRO A 89 -25.59 -15.26 14.95
N ASN A 90 -25.59 -16.51 15.38
CA ASN A 90 -24.44 -17.42 15.24
C ASN A 90 -24.22 -17.90 13.79
N THR A 91 -25.23 -17.77 12.93
CA THR A 91 -25.23 -18.14 11.51
C THR A 91 -24.48 -17.15 10.62
N LEU A 92 -24.20 -15.95 11.11
CA LEU A 92 -23.60 -14.89 10.30
C LEU A 92 -22.32 -15.34 9.59
N ILE A 93 -22.27 -15.03 8.31
CA ILE A 93 -21.13 -15.19 7.40
C ILE A 93 -20.45 -13.84 7.18
N SER A 94 -21.22 -12.75 7.10
CA SER A 94 -20.70 -11.40 6.89
C SER A 94 -21.46 -10.37 7.69
N ALA A 95 -20.73 -9.43 8.27
CA ALA A 95 -21.28 -8.31 9.01
C ALA A 95 -20.59 -7.01 8.60
N ASP A 96 -21.37 -6.06 8.09
CA ASP A 96 -20.89 -4.74 7.67
C ASP A 96 -21.46 -3.64 8.54
N PHE A 97 -20.58 -3.04 9.35
CA PHE A 97 -20.82 -1.94 10.27
C PHE A 97 -20.04 -0.68 9.89
N ALA A 98 -19.53 -0.60 8.66
CA ALA A 98 -18.69 0.50 8.23
C ALA A 98 -19.41 1.86 8.26
N ALA A 99 -18.64 2.95 8.28
CA ALA A 99 -19.17 4.31 8.14
C ALA A 99 -20.30 4.62 9.15
N ASN A 100 -20.06 4.32 10.42
CA ASN A 100 -20.95 4.64 11.54
C ASN A 100 -20.18 5.53 12.54
N TYR A 101 -20.70 5.69 13.75
CA TYR A 101 -20.04 6.40 14.84
C TYR A 101 -19.66 5.46 15.98
N LEU A 102 -19.40 4.18 15.68
CA LEU A 102 -19.17 3.15 16.69
C LEU A 102 -17.98 3.51 17.57
N THR A 103 -18.20 3.60 18.88
CA THR A 103 -17.15 3.78 19.89
C THR A 103 -16.84 2.49 20.63
N LYS A 104 -17.73 1.49 20.55
CA LYS A 104 -17.64 0.23 21.29
C LYS A 104 -18.30 -0.93 20.53
N ILE A 105 -17.69 -2.11 20.67
CA ILE A 105 -18.28 -3.42 20.35
C ILE A 105 -18.27 -4.32 21.59
N TYR A 106 -19.00 -5.44 21.55
CA TYR A 106 -19.05 -6.40 22.64
C TYR A 106 -18.43 -7.74 22.24
N GLY A 107 -18.05 -8.57 23.22
CA GLY A 107 -17.45 -9.87 22.98
C GLY A 107 -18.32 -10.80 22.12
N LEU A 108 -19.65 -10.74 22.32
CA LEU A 108 -20.63 -11.54 21.58
C LEU A 108 -21.10 -10.90 20.27
N THR A 109 -20.73 -9.64 20.00
CA THR A 109 -21.06 -8.98 18.73
C THR A 109 -20.47 -9.78 17.57
N PHE A 110 -19.21 -10.19 17.64
CA PHE A 110 -18.58 -11.03 16.62
C PHE A 110 -18.03 -12.36 17.14
N GLY A 111 -18.01 -12.59 18.45
CA GLY A 111 -17.66 -13.88 19.04
C GLY A 111 -18.77 -14.92 18.89
N GLN A 112 -18.40 -16.19 18.95
CA GLN A 112 -19.30 -17.35 18.85
C GLN A 112 -20.08 -17.42 17.52
N LYS A 113 -19.43 -17.04 16.41
CA LYS A 113 -19.97 -17.17 15.05
C LYS A 113 -19.05 -18.06 14.21
N PRO A 114 -19.23 -19.39 14.23
CA PRO A 114 -18.32 -20.31 13.57
C PRO A 114 -18.29 -20.14 12.03
N ASN A 115 -19.35 -19.57 11.45
CA ASN A 115 -19.45 -19.34 10.01
C ASN A 115 -18.97 -17.95 9.56
N LEU A 116 -18.60 -17.06 10.49
CA LEU A 116 -18.21 -15.69 10.16
C LEU A 116 -16.92 -15.69 9.35
N ARG A 117 -16.95 -15.02 8.19
CA ARG A 117 -15.84 -14.90 7.24
C ARG A 117 -15.36 -13.47 7.07
N SER A 118 -16.26 -12.48 7.13
CA SER A 118 -15.90 -11.08 6.88
C SER A 118 -16.57 -10.12 7.85
N VAL A 119 -15.77 -9.18 8.37
CA VAL A 119 -16.22 -8.12 9.27
C VAL A 119 -15.67 -6.78 8.81
N TYR A 120 -16.58 -5.83 8.59
CA TYR A 120 -16.25 -4.46 8.17
C TYR A 120 -16.62 -3.48 9.28
N LEU A 121 -15.61 -2.78 9.81
CA LEU A 121 -15.70 -1.83 10.91
C LEU A 121 -15.03 -0.49 10.57
N HIS A 122 -14.65 -0.28 9.32
CA HIS A 122 -13.91 0.92 8.92
C HIS A 122 -14.75 2.20 8.98
N ASN A 123 -14.07 3.34 9.05
CA ASN A 123 -14.70 4.67 9.14
C ASN A 123 -15.65 4.75 10.34
N ASN A 124 -15.14 4.44 11.53
CA ASN A 124 -15.89 4.49 12.78
C ASN A 124 -15.11 5.32 13.82
N LYS A 125 -15.54 5.28 15.09
CA LYS A 125 -14.92 5.97 16.22
C LYS A 125 -14.28 5.01 17.23
N LEU A 126 -13.90 3.80 16.79
CA LEU A 126 -13.40 2.76 17.68
C LEU A 126 -12.03 3.15 18.23
N SER A 127 -11.86 3.00 19.53
CA SER A 127 -10.59 3.16 20.25
C SER A 127 -10.30 1.88 21.02
N ASP A 128 -9.10 1.76 21.60
CA ASP A 128 -8.71 0.53 22.32
C ASP A 128 -9.69 0.18 23.46
N ALA A 129 -10.24 1.19 24.15
CA ALA A 129 -11.25 1.01 25.21
C ALA A 129 -12.60 0.46 24.71
N GLY A 130 -12.87 0.58 23.41
CA GLY A 130 -14.07 0.08 22.76
C GLY A 130 -13.97 -1.36 22.27
N LEU A 131 -12.79 -1.99 22.35
CA LEU A 131 -12.53 -3.33 21.85
C LEU A 131 -12.29 -4.30 23.02
N PRO A 132 -13.14 -5.32 23.20
CA PRO A 132 -12.89 -6.34 24.19
C PRO A 132 -11.91 -7.41 23.66
N ASP A 133 -11.06 -7.95 24.53
CA ASP A 133 -10.04 -8.95 24.17
C ASP A 133 -10.62 -10.26 23.59
N ASN A 134 -11.90 -10.53 23.85
CA ASN A 134 -12.62 -11.72 23.39
C ASN A 134 -13.54 -11.46 22.18
N MET A 135 -13.38 -10.33 21.46
CA MET A 135 -14.28 -9.91 20.38
C MET A 135 -14.48 -10.95 19.25
N PHE A 136 -13.56 -11.88 19.06
CA PHE A 136 -13.67 -12.95 18.06
C PHE A 136 -13.57 -14.37 18.64
N ASN A 137 -13.70 -14.52 19.97
CA ASN A 137 -13.61 -15.85 20.59
C ASN A 137 -14.69 -16.78 20.02
N GLY A 138 -14.31 -17.92 19.45
CA GLY A 138 -15.21 -18.87 18.78
C GLY A 138 -15.50 -18.55 17.31
N SER A 139 -14.93 -17.48 16.75
CA SER A 139 -15.11 -17.04 15.36
C SER A 139 -13.80 -17.14 14.58
N ASN A 140 -13.17 -18.31 14.64
CA ASN A 140 -11.80 -18.52 14.15
C ASN A 140 -11.67 -18.47 12.62
N ASN A 141 -12.79 -18.55 11.90
CA ASN A 141 -12.83 -18.61 10.44
C ASN A 141 -12.95 -17.23 9.77
N VAL A 142 -12.82 -16.13 10.51
CA VAL A 142 -12.81 -14.79 9.89
C VAL A 142 -11.57 -14.63 9.03
N GLU A 143 -11.78 -14.42 7.74
CA GLU A 143 -10.75 -14.29 6.70
C GLU A 143 -10.45 -12.82 6.38
N ILE A 144 -11.45 -11.95 6.48
CA ILE A 144 -11.34 -10.53 6.13
C ILE A 144 -11.78 -9.68 7.31
N LEU A 145 -10.86 -8.86 7.83
CA LEU A 145 -11.14 -7.90 8.88
C LEU A 145 -10.71 -6.50 8.46
N ILE A 146 -11.68 -5.61 8.31
CA ILE A 146 -11.45 -4.24 7.87
C ILE A 146 -11.74 -3.27 9.01
N MET A 147 -10.69 -2.75 9.66
CA MET A 147 -10.76 -1.85 10.81
C MET A 147 -10.05 -0.50 10.54
N SER A 148 -9.80 -0.18 9.29
CA SER A 148 -9.16 1.07 8.87
C SER A 148 -9.97 2.31 9.24
N SER A 149 -9.32 3.47 9.33
CA SER A 149 -10.02 4.75 9.61
C SER A 149 -10.81 4.72 10.92
N ASN A 150 -10.12 4.36 12.00
CA ASN A 150 -10.60 4.39 13.38
C ASN A 150 -9.58 5.14 14.27
N PHE A 151 -9.67 5.00 15.59
CA PHE A 151 -8.82 5.70 16.56
C PHE A 151 -7.99 4.74 17.41
N LEU A 152 -7.65 3.57 16.88
CA LEU A 152 -6.89 2.54 17.59
C LEU A 152 -5.45 3.00 17.80
N LYS A 153 -4.92 2.81 19.01
CA LYS A 153 -3.50 3.04 19.31
C LYS A 153 -2.67 1.77 19.29
N TYR A 154 -3.31 0.63 19.48
CA TYR A 154 -2.67 -0.68 19.45
C TYR A 154 -3.32 -1.59 18.42
N VAL A 155 -2.51 -2.45 17.81
CA VAL A 155 -3.05 -3.59 17.06
C VAL A 155 -3.86 -4.45 18.05
N PRO A 156 -5.13 -4.78 17.75
CA PRO A 156 -5.94 -5.60 18.66
C PRO A 156 -5.30 -6.96 18.91
N LYS A 157 -5.45 -7.47 20.14
CA LYS A 157 -5.01 -8.83 20.50
C LYS A 157 -6.03 -9.86 20.03
N ASN A 158 -5.62 -11.13 20.02
CA ASN A 158 -6.49 -12.28 19.76
C ASN A 158 -7.25 -12.20 18.42
N LEU A 159 -6.56 -11.76 17.38
CA LEU A 159 -7.10 -11.73 16.03
C LEU A 159 -7.35 -13.16 15.51
N PRO A 160 -8.38 -13.38 14.68
CA PRO A 160 -8.72 -14.71 14.17
C PRO A 160 -7.58 -15.34 13.35
N PRO A 161 -7.23 -16.62 13.57
CA PRO A 161 -6.09 -17.26 12.92
C PRO A 161 -6.30 -17.50 11.40
N ALA A 162 -7.54 -17.57 10.92
CA ALA A 162 -7.84 -17.75 9.49
C ALA A 162 -7.72 -16.46 8.67
N LEU A 163 -7.33 -15.33 9.29
CA LEU A 163 -7.22 -14.06 8.57
C LEU A 163 -6.30 -14.19 7.35
N TYR A 164 -6.87 -13.82 6.21
CA TYR A 164 -6.20 -13.67 4.92
C TYR A 164 -5.87 -12.20 4.64
N LYS A 165 -6.77 -11.27 5.04
CA LYS A 165 -6.66 -9.83 4.79
C LYS A 165 -6.99 -9.03 6.04
N LEU A 166 -6.05 -8.17 6.45
CA LEU A 166 -6.19 -7.30 7.61
C LEU A 166 -5.91 -5.84 7.25
N HIS A 167 -6.94 -5.00 7.36
CA HIS A 167 -6.84 -3.55 7.12
C HIS A 167 -6.87 -2.79 8.44
N LEU A 168 -5.75 -2.16 8.78
CA LEU A 168 -5.58 -1.34 9.97
C LEU A 168 -5.03 0.07 9.65
N GLN A 169 -4.97 0.42 8.36
CA GLN A 169 -4.50 1.72 7.90
C GLN A 169 -5.36 2.88 8.40
N SER A 170 -4.77 4.08 8.43
CA SER A 170 -5.47 5.31 8.83
C SER A 170 -6.05 5.23 10.24
N ASN A 171 -5.33 4.60 11.17
CA ASN A 171 -5.64 4.60 12.60
C ASN A 171 -4.66 5.55 13.33
N LYS A 172 -4.47 5.34 14.63
CA LYS A 172 -3.47 6.05 15.44
C LYS A 172 -2.47 5.05 16.04
N LEU A 173 -2.16 3.96 15.32
CA LEU A 173 -1.37 2.88 15.87
C LEU A 173 0.04 3.37 16.23
N GLU A 174 0.38 3.32 17.51
CA GLU A 174 1.71 3.67 18.04
C GLU A 174 2.55 2.41 18.27
N LYS A 175 1.90 1.28 18.60
CA LYS A 175 2.57 0.02 18.93
C LYS A 175 1.80 -1.21 18.44
N ILE A 176 2.56 -2.23 18.06
CA ILE A 176 2.10 -3.59 17.81
C ILE A 176 2.44 -4.42 19.05
N PRO A 177 1.46 -4.86 19.86
CA PRO A 177 1.73 -5.67 21.04
C PRO A 177 2.45 -6.97 20.68
N LYS A 178 3.35 -7.42 21.55
CA LYS A 178 4.10 -8.67 21.36
C LYS A 178 3.13 -9.82 21.10
N GLY A 179 3.35 -10.52 19.99
CA GLY A 179 2.57 -11.68 19.59
C GLY A 179 1.17 -11.36 19.02
N ALA A 180 0.82 -10.10 18.77
CA ALA A 180 -0.46 -9.74 18.14
C ALA A 180 -0.69 -10.43 16.78
N PHE A 181 0.40 -10.79 16.09
CA PHE A 181 0.38 -11.46 14.79
C PHE A 181 0.85 -12.93 14.84
N SER A 182 1.11 -13.48 16.03
CA SER A 182 1.77 -14.80 16.17
C SER A 182 1.01 -15.95 15.54
N GLU A 183 -0.32 -15.88 15.54
CA GLU A 183 -1.21 -16.96 15.05
C GLU A 183 -1.68 -16.74 13.61
N LEU A 184 -1.25 -15.65 12.96
CA LEU A 184 -1.74 -15.22 11.65
C LEU A 184 -0.89 -15.79 10.49
N ALA A 185 -0.52 -17.07 10.56
CA ALA A 185 0.35 -17.70 9.56
C ALA A 185 -0.25 -17.72 8.14
N GLY A 186 -1.58 -17.66 8.02
CA GLY A 186 -2.32 -17.59 6.76
C GLY A 186 -2.47 -16.18 6.16
N LEU A 187 -2.08 -15.13 6.88
CA LEU A 187 -2.26 -13.74 6.45
C LEU A 187 -1.43 -13.44 5.20
N ARG A 188 -2.07 -12.89 4.18
CA ARG A 188 -1.43 -12.54 2.90
C ARG A 188 -1.29 -11.05 2.67
N GLU A 189 -2.28 -10.28 3.12
CA GLU A 189 -2.31 -8.83 2.95
C GLU A 189 -2.45 -8.13 4.31
N LEU A 190 -1.46 -7.29 4.64
CA LEU A 190 -1.44 -6.48 5.85
C LEU A 190 -1.22 -5.00 5.52
N TYR A 191 -2.23 -4.18 5.84
CA TYR A 191 -2.23 -2.75 5.60
C TYR A 191 -2.13 -2.00 6.94
N LEU A 192 -1.02 -1.30 7.15
CA LEU A 192 -0.70 -0.55 8.37
C LEU A 192 -0.34 0.91 8.08
N GLN A 193 -0.52 1.37 6.84
CA GLN A 193 -0.14 2.72 6.43
C GLN A 193 -0.94 3.83 7.09
N ASN A 194 -0.38 5.05 7.12
CA ASN A 194 -0.99 6.22 7.76
C ASN A 194 -1.31 5.96 9.23
N ASN A 195 -0.30 5.55 10.00
CA ASN A 195 -0.35 5.35 11.44
C ASN A 195 0.86 6.08 12.10
N TYR A 196 1.10 5.83 13.38
CA TYR A 196 2.22 6.43 14.13
C TYR A 196 3.27 5.39 14.54
N LEU A 197 3.37 4.28 13.80
CA LEU A 197 4.27 3.18 14.14
C LEU A 197 5.72 3.62 14.04
N SER A 198 6.51 3.30 15.06
CA SER A 198 7.96 3.50 15.10
C SER A 198 8.67 2.18 15.36
N ASN A 199 9.99 2.14 15.19
CA ASN A 199 10.76 0.92 15.47
C ASN A 199 10.63 0.45 16.93
N GLU A 200 10.50 1.37 17.90
CA GLU A 200 10.27 1.06 19.32
C GLU A 200 8.86 0.54 19.62
N GLY A 201 7.92 0.80 18.70
CA GLY A 201 6.55 0.32 18.75
C GLY A 201 6.38 -1.13 18.30
N MET A 202 7.46 -1.84 17.97
CA MET A 202 7.42 -3.23 17.51
C MET A 202 8.65 -3.99 17.99
N ASP A 203 8.54 -5.31 18.09
CA ASP A 203 9.68 -6.18 18.37
C ASP A 203 10.29 -6.71 17.07
N ASN A 204 11.52 -7.22 17.15
CA ASN A 204 12.25 -7.79 16.00
C ASN A 204 11.57 -9.02 15.38
N GLU A 205 10.58 -9.56 16.07
CA GLU A 205 9.86 -10.78 15.74
C GLU A 205 8.40 -10.47 15.34
N THR A 206 8.04 -9.20 15.14
CA THR A 206 6.63 -8.83 15.00
C THR A 206 6.00 -9.47 13.76
N PHE A 207 6.77 -9.62 12.68
CA PHE A 207 6.27 -10.14 11.41
C PHE A 207 6.76 -11.56 11.07
N TRP A 208 7.64 -12.17 11.88
CA TRP A 208 8.38 -13.36 11.44
C TRP A 208 7.49 -14.59 11.20
N LYS A 209 6.40 -14.72 11.98
CA LYS A 209 5.44 -15.83 11.88
C LYS A 209 4.42 -15.68 10.74
N LEU A 210 4.37 -14.53 10.07
CA LEU A 210 3.46 -14.26 8.95
C LEU A 210 3.97 -14.94 7.67
N SER A 211 4.04 -16.28 7.69
CA SER A 211 4.73 -17.07 6.68
C SER A 211 4.09 -17.01 5.30
N SER A 212 2.80 -16.68 5.20
CA SER A 212 2.09 -16.51 3.93
C SER A 212 2.01 -15.05 3.45
N LEU A 213 2.65 -14.11 4.13
CA LEU A 213 2.50 -12.68 3.82
C LEU A 213 3.16 -12.32 2.50
N GLU A 214 2.37 -11.78 1.58
CA GLU A 214 2.79 -11.38 0.23
C GLU A 214 2.85 -9.84 0.09
N TYR A 215 1.91 -9.14 0.72
CA TYR A 215 1.77 -7.69 0.70
C TYR A 215 1.87 -7.11 2.11
N LEU A 216 2.85 -6.22 2.32
CA LEU A 216 3.01 -5.48 3.56
C LEU A 216 3.13 -3.99 3.27
N ASP A 217 2.19 -3.22 3.81
CA ASP A 217 2.20 -1.77 3.72
C ASP A 217 2.42 -1.08 5.06
N LEU A 218 3.61 -0.51 5.22
CA LEU A 218 4.06 0.27 6.37
C LEU A 218 4.32 1.73 5.99
N SER A 219 3.84 2.18 4.82
CA SER A 219 4.05 3.56 4.36
C SER A 219 3.40 4.59 5.28
N SER A 220 3.86 5.84 5.22
CA SER A 220 3.30 6.94 6.03
C SER A 220 3.23 6.62 7.53
N ASN A 221 4.35 6.19 8.11
CA ASN A 221 4.53 5.93 9.53
C ASN A 221 5.77 6.69 10.04
N ASN A 222 6.22 6.39 11.26
CA ASN A 222 7.36 7.03 11.93
C ASN A 222 8.59 6.11 11.98
N LEU A 223 8.75 5.20 11.01
CA LEU A 223 9.87 4.26 10.98
C LEU A 223 11.19 4.98 10.66
N SER A 224 12.21 4.75 11.47
CA SER A 224 13.57 5.28 11.27
C SER A 224 14.51 4.28 10.58
N GLN A 225 14.13 3.00 10.59
CA GLN A 225 14.84 1.86 10.02
C GLN A 225 13.82 0.87 9.47
N ILE A 226 14.23 0.02 8.53
CA ILE A 226 13.41 -1.12 8.07
C ILE A 226 13.26 -2.10 9.24
N PRO A 227 12.03 -2.55 9.59
CA PRO A 227 11.85 -3.55 10.64
C PRO A 227 12.62 -4.83 10.35
N SER A 228 13.19 -5.44 11.39
CA SER A 228 13.80 -6.77 11.29
C SER A 228 12.72 -7.86 11.32
N GLY A 229 13.12 -9.11 11.00
CA GLY A 229 12.20 -10.24 11.05
C GLY A 229 11.12 -10.26 9.97
N LEU A 230 11.34 -9.56 8.84
CA LEU A 230 10.39 -9.58 7.71
C LEU A 230 10.23 -11.01 7.13
N PRO A 231 8.99 -11.45 6.86
CA PRO A 231 8.70 -12.81 6.41
C PRO A 231 9.14 -13.05 4.97
N ARG A 232 9.65 -14.26 4.71
CA ARG A 232 10.31 -14.66 3.45
C ARG A 232 9.49 -14.46 2.18
N ASN A 233 8.16 -14.54 2.27
CA ASN A 233 7.26 -14.59 1.13
C ASN A 233 6.77 -13.22 0.63
N ILE A 234 7.21 -12.12 1.25
CA ILE A 234 6.84 -10.77 0.79
C ILE A 234 7.25 -10.58 -0.66
N ILE A 235 6.30 -10.10 -1.47
CA ILE A 235 6.45 -9.75 -2.88
C ILE A 235 6.53 -8.23 -3.02
N LEU A 236 5.67 -7.50 -2.30
CA LEU A 236 5.57 -6.03 -2.34
C LEU A 236 5.68 -5.45 -0.93
N LEU A 237 6.68 -4.58 -0.75
CA LEU A 237 6.96 -3.90 0.52
C LEU A 237 6.90 -2.39 0.34
N HIS A 238 5.89 -1.77 0.95
CA HIS A 238 5.75 -0.32 1.04
C HIS A 238 6.37 0.20 2.34
N LEU A 239 7.35 1.09 2.20
CA LEU A 239 8.06 1.76 3.29
C LEU A 239 8.21 3.27 3.02
N GLU A 240 7.58 3.78 1.96
CA GLU A 240 7.64 5.18 1.60
C GLU A 240 7.03 6.10 2.67
N LYS A 241 7.38 7.39 2.63
CA LYS A 241 6.85 8.40 3.56
C LYS A 241 7.10 8.06 5.04
N ASN A 242 8.27 7.49 5.33
CA ASN A 242 8.76 7.26 6.69
C ASN A 242 9.97 8.19 6.97
N ALA A 243 10.73 7.90 8.04
CA ALA A 243 11.96 8.59 8.38
C ALA A 243 13.20 7.70 8.24
N ILE A 244 13.17 6.71 7.33
CA ILE A 244 14.22 5.68 7.19
C ILE A 244 15.53 6.32 6.74
N LYS A 245 16.62 6.04 7.47
CA LYS A 245 17.96 6.59 7.20
C LYS A 245 18.97 5.56 6.73
N VAL A 246 18.77 4.30 7.10
CA VAL A 246 19.72 3.21 6.91
C VAL A 246 19.02 1.97 6.37
N ILE A 247 19.71 1.25 5.49
CA ILE A 247 19.39 -0.11 5.05
C ILE A 247 20.61 -0.96 5.37
N ASP A 248 20.53 -1.70 6.48
CA ASP A 248 21.61 -2.54 6.94
C ASP A 248 21.82 -3.76 6.04
N ARG A 249 22.99 -4.38 6.21
CA ARG A 249 23.45 -5.52 5.40
C ARG A 249 22.41 -6.64 5.29
N ASP A 250 21.83 -7.04 6.41
CA ASP A 250 21.11 -8.31 6.49
C ASP A 250 19.58 -8.17 6.56
N VAL A 251 19.06 -6.94 6.72
CA VAL A 251 17.63 -6.68 7.01
C VAL A 251 16.67 -7.17 5.91
N LEU A 252 17.12 -7.19 4.65
CA LEU A 252 16.32 -7.68 3.51
C LEU A 252 16.71 -9.10 3.06
N THR A 253 17.74 -9.72 3.64
CA THR A 253 18.32 -10.96 3.08
C THR A 253 17.39 -12.17 3.10
N GLN A 254 16.39 -12.17 4.00
CA GLN A 254 15.42 -13.25 4.15
C GLN A 254 14.26 -13.17 3.15
N ILE A 255 13.90 -11.98 2.67
CA ILE A 255 12.72 -11.75 1.82
C ILE A 255 13.02 -12.00 0.33
N LYS A 256 13.43 -13.24 0.03
CA LYS A 256 13.94 -13.66 -1.28
C LYS A 256 12.91 -13.61 -2.41
N ASN A 257 11.63 -13.53 -2.07
CA ASN A 257 10.53 -13.38 -3.03
C ASN A 257 10.20 -11.93 -3.38
N LEU A 258 10.88 -10.94 -2.77
CA LEU A 258 10.60 -9.54 -2.99
C LEU A 258 10.81 -9.15 -4.46
N GLU A 259 9.80 -8.51 -5.03
CA GLU A 259 9.74 -8.05 -6.42
C GLU A 259 9.71 -6.51 -6.50
N TYR A 260 9.03 -5.88 -5.53
CA TYR A 260 8.83 -4.44 -5.44
C TYR A 260 9.25 -3.91 -4.08
N LEU A 261 10.17 -2.94 -4.07
CA LEU A 261 10.61 -2.26 -2.86
C LEU A 261 10.44 -0.75 -3.00
N LEU A 262 9.53 -0.18 -2.20
CA LEU A 262 9.16 1.22 -2.25
C LEU A 262 9.70 1.95 -1.02
N LEU A 263 10.72 2.77 -1.23
CA LEU A 263 11.48 3.48 -0.18
C LEU A 263 11.53 4.99 -0.43
N HIS A 264 10.73 5.49 -1.36
CA HIS A 264 10.71 6.91 -1.69
C HIS A 264 10.19 7.77 -0.54
N ASN A 265 10.45 9.08 -0.56
CA ASN A 265 10.00 10.00 0.49
C ASN A 265 10.50 9.57 1.89
N ASN A 266 11.78 9.21 1.99
CA ASN A 266 12.45 8.87 3.25
C ASN A 266 13.66 9.81 3.49
N LYS A 267 14.56 9.44 4.40
CA LYS A 267 15.76 10.22 4.76
C LYS A 267 17.05 9.47 4.40
N LEU A 268 16.99 8.60 3.40
CA LEU A 268 18.13 7.78 2.99
C LEU A 268 19.25 8.64 2.41
N LYS A 269 20.48 8.38 2.87
CA LYS A 269 21.72 8.87 2.28
C LYS A 269 22.46 7.71 1.64
N ALA A 270 23.31 7.97 0.65
CA ALA A 270 24.00 6.89 -0.06
C ALA A 270 24.85 6.01 0.88
N ARG A 271 25.51 6.64 1.87
CA ARG A 271 26.27 5.95 2.93
C ARG A 271 25.42 5.13 3.91
N GLY A 272 24.12 5.42 3.99
CA GLY A 272 23.19 4.67 4.84
C GLY A 272 22.75 3.36 4.21
N ILE A 273 23.05 3.11 2.94
CA ILE A 273 22.70 1.86 2.27
C ILE A 273 23.95 0.99 2.24
N HIS A 274 23.93 -0.13 2.97
CA HIS A 274 25.06 -1.04 2.99
C HIS A 274 25.29 -1.65 1.58
N PRO A 275 26.55 -1.83 1.11
CA PRO A 275 26.85 -2.36 -0.23
C PRO A 275 26.32 -3.77 -0.52
N LEU A 276 25.94 -4.51 0.51
CA LEU A 276 25.36 -5.85 0.42
C LEU A 276 23.88 -5.90 0.86
N ALA A 277 23.25 -4.76 1.11
CA ALA A 277 21.86 -4.69 1.61
C ALA A 277 20.85 -5.42 0.70
N PHE A 278 21.09 -5.43 -0.61
CA PHE A 278 20.22 -6.10 -1.59
C PHE A 278 20.72 -7.49 -2.01
N GLN A 279 21.71 -8.04 -1.29
CA GLN A 279 22.29 -9.33 -1.64
C GLN A 279 21.25 -10.45 -1.52
N GLY A 280 21.16 -11.28 -2.57
CA GLY A 280 20.25 -12.43 -2.59
C GLY A 280 18.82 -12.13 -3.07
N LEU A 281 18.46 -10.87 -3.27
CA LEU A 281 17.16 -10.45 -3.82
C LEU A 281 17.07 -10.69 -5.33
N LYS A 282 16.93 -11.96 -5.72
CA LYS A 282 16.96 -12.42 -7.12
C LYS A 282 15.67 -12.15 -7.90
N LYS A 283 14.58 -11.78 -7.23
CA LYS A 283 13.31 -11.41 -7.87
C LYS A 283 13.08 -9.89 -7.91
N LEU A 284 13.85 -9.12 -7.14
CA LEU A 284 13.66 -7.68 -7.01
C LEU A 284 13.90 -6.99 -8.34
N HIS A 285 12.83 -6.46 -8.91
CA HIS A 285 12.84 -5.85 -10.24
C HIS A 285 12.51 -4.36 -10.19
N THR A 286 11.73 -3.88 -9.21
CA THR A 286 11.39 -2.45 -9.09
C THR A 286 11.85 -1.91 -7.75
N VAL A 287 12.64 -0.83 -7.81
CA VAL A 287 13.11 -0.12 -6.62
C VAL A 287 12.83 1.37 -6.77
N HIS A 288 12.05 1.92 -5.83
CA HIS A 288 11.77 3.35 -5.76
C HIS A 288 12.53 3.98 -4.59
N LEU A 289 13.46 4.87 -4.90
CA LEU A 289 14.33 5.60 -3.96
C LEU A 289 14.22 7.12 -4.12
N TYR A 290 13.20 7.59 -4.83
CA TYR A 290 13.02 9.00 -5.13
C TYR A 290 12.63 9.84 -3.92
N ASN A 291 12.79 11.16 -3.96
CA ASN A 291 12.53 12.04 -2.80
C ASN A 291 13.28 11.57 -1.54
N ASN A 292 14.58 11.29 -1.66
CA ASN A 292 15.46 10.96 -0.53
C ASN A 292 16.60 12.00 -0.47
N MET A 293 17.66 11.69 0.29
CA MET A 293 18.83 12.55 0.46
C MET A 293 20.09 11.93 -0.15
N LEU A 294 19.95 11.12 -1.21
CA LEU A 294 21.07 10.41 -1.82
C LEU A 294 22.01 11.41 -2.50
N GLU A 295 23.24 11.50 -2.00
CA GLU A 295 24.29 12.37 -2.55
C GLU A 295 25.07 11.74 -3.73
N ARG A 296 24.94 10.42 -3.92
CA ARG A 296 25.53 9.64 -5.03
C ARG A 296 24.70 8.39 -5.30
N ILE A 297 25.00 7.67 -6.37
CA ILE A 297 24.41 6.36 -6.62
C ILE A 297 24.85 5.38 -5.51
N PRO A 298 23.92 4.68 -4.83
CA PRO A 298 24.28 3.68 -3.83
C PRO A 298 25.09 2.54 -4.43
N SER A 299 26.14 2.11 -3.76
CA SER A 299 26.84 0.88 -4.13
C SER A 299 25.96 -0.35 -3.88
N GLY A 300 26.09 -1.37 -4.72
CA GLY A 300 25.43 -2.65 -4.46
C GLY A 300 23.95 -2.71 -4.86
N LEU A 301 23.52 -1.87 -5.80
CA LEU A 301 22.18 -1.94 -6.39
C LEU A 301 21.81 -3.38 -6.82
N PRO A 302 20.52 -3.78 -6.72
CA PRO A 302 20.10 -5.14 -7.00
C PRO A 302 20.42 -5.54 -8.44
N ARG A 303 21.11 -6.67 -8.63
CA ARG A 303 21.59 -7.12 -9.95
C ARG A 303 20.48 -7.28 -10.99
N ARG A 304 19.27 -7.66 -10.56
CA ARG A 304 18.11 -7.96 -11.42
C ARG A 304 17.08 -6.84 -11.50
N VAL A 305 17.40 -5.66 -10.97
CA VAL A 305 16.54 -4.49 -11.08
C VAL A 305 16.31 -4.14 -12.55
N LYS A 306 15.04 -3.93 -12.91
CA LYS A 306 14.57 -3.48 -14.22
C LYS A 306 14.18 -2.01 -14.20
N THR A 307 13.55 -1.57 -13.10
CA THR A 307 13.07 -0.20 -12.93
C THR A 307 13.70 0.40 -11.68
N LEU A 308 14.46 1.48 -11.87
CA LEU A 308 15.11 2.21 -10.79
C LEU A 308 14.71 3.69 -10.84
N MET A 309 13.93 4.09 -9.84
CA MET A 309 13.45 5.47 -9.68
C MET A 309 14.25 6.16 -8.59
N ILE A 310 15.17 7.07 -8.96
CA ILE A 310 16.06 7.78 -8.03
C ILE A 310 16.02 9.31 -8.23
N LEU A 311 14.97 9.80 -8.89
CA LEU A 311 14.69 11.23 -9.08
C LEU A 311 14.49 11.99 -7.76
N HIS A 312 14.58 13.32 -7.81
CA HIS A 312 14.45 14.20 -6.64
C HIS A 312 15.37 13.77 -5.47
N ASN A 313 16.65 13.62 -5.77
CA ASN A 313 17.70 13.36 -4.79
C ASN A 313 18.78 14.46 -4.90
N GLN A 314 19.96 14.23 -4.33
CA GLN A 314 21.06 15.19 -4.31
C GLN A 314 22.29 14.66 -5.06
N ILE A 315 22.09 13.75 -6.01
CA ILE A 315 23.17 13.06 -6.73
C ILE A 315 23.91 14.08 -7.59
N SER A 316 25.20 14.26 -7.33
CA SER A 316 26.06 15.22 -8.06
C SER A 316 27.01 14.57 -9.05
N GLU A 317 27.25 13.27 -8.95
CA GLU A 317 28.19 12.51 -9.78
C GLU A 317 27.67 11.13 -10.16
N ILE A 318 28.16 10.58 -11.28
CA ILE A 318 27.98 9.19 -11.67
C ILE A 318 29.34 8.64 -12.12
N ASN A 319 29.87 7.73 -11.32
CA ASN A 319 31.16 7.10 -11.55
C ASN A 319 31.06 5.91 -12.52
N ARG A 320 32.22 5.46 -13.01
CA ARG A 320 32.34 4.34 -13.97
C ARG A 320 31.63 3.06 -13.55
N ASN A 321 31.56 2.79 -12.24
CA ASN A 321 31.13 1.50 -11.69
C ASN A 321 29.82 1.56 -10.91
N ASP A 322 29.14 2.71 -10.84
CA ASP A 322 27.91 2.88 -10.06
C ASP A 322 26.77 1.97 -10.55
N PHE A 323 26.73 1.72 -11.85
CA PHE A 323 25.79 0.79 -12.50
C PHE A 323 26.46 -0.50 -13.00
N ALA A 324 27.61 -0.87 -12.42
CA ALA A 324 28.39 -2.00 -12.90
C ALA A 324 27.63 -3.34 -12.83
N THR A 325 26.66 -3.49 -11.93
CA THR A 325 25.94 -4.75 -11.69
C THR A 325 24.51 -4.76 -12.24
N THR A 326 23.95 -3.63 -12.66
CA THR A 326 22.53 -3.47 -13.03
C THR A 326 22.29 -3.68 -14.53
N TYR A 327 22.76 -4.80 -15.07
CA TYR A 327 22.73 -5.09 -16.51
C TYR A 327 21.32 -5.28 -17.09
N PHE A 328 20.34 -5.57 -16.24
CA PHE A 328 18.93 -5.81 -16.59
C PHE A 328 18.08 -4.55 -16.52
N LEU A 329 18.68 -3.39 -16.20
CA LEU A 329 17.92 -2.16 -16.06
C LEU A 329 17.34 -1.75 -17.42
N GLU A 330 16.02 -1.56 -17.44
CA GLU A 330 15.23 -1.15 -18.60
C GLU A 330 14.79 0.32 -18.48
N GLU A 331 14.55 0.80 -17.26
CA GLU A 331 14.13 2.16 -16.97
C GLU A 331 14.92 2.75 -15.80
N LEU A 332 15.52 3.92 -16.06
CA LEU A 332 16.30 4.68 -15.08
C LEU A 332 15.84 6.13 -15.06
N ASN A 333 15.34 6.57 -13.91
CA ASN A 333 14.95 7.96 -13.71
C ASN A 333 15.86 8.64 -12.69
N LEU A 334 16.70 9.54 -13.19
CA LEU A 334 17.67 10.36 -12.46
C LEU A 334 17.28 11.85 -12.49
N SER A 335 16.03 12.17 -12.86
CA SER A 335 15.61 13.55 -13.01
C SER A 335 15.64 14.32 -11.68
N TYR A 336 15.73 15.64 -11.75
CA TYR A 336 15.75 16.53 -10.59
C TYR A 336 16.80 16.13 -9.55
N ASN A 337 18.03 15.91 -10.00
CA ASN A 337 19.22 15.72 -9.17
C ASN A 337 20.17 16.92 -9.35
N LYS A 338 21.44 16.79 -8.93
CA LYS A 338 22.46 17.85 -9.00
C LYS A 338 23.56 17.52 -10.00
N LEU A 339 23.28 16.68 -11.01
CA LEU A 339 24.28 16.21 -11.96
C LEU A 339 24.81 17.36 -12.82
N THR A 340 26.11 17.36 -13.05
CA THR A 340 26.77 18.23 -14.02
C THR A 340 27.53 17.38 -15.05
N SER A 341 27.65 17.88 -16.28
CA SER A 341 28.31 17.15 -17.37
C SER A 341 29.71 16.58 -17.05
N PRO A 342 30.64 17.32 -16.39
CA PRO A 342 31.97 16.77 -16.07
C PRO A 342 31.94 15.67 -15.00
N GLN A 343 30.88 15.60 -14.20
CA GLN A 343 30.73 14.63 -13.10
C GLN A 343 30.04 13.33 -13.55
N ILE A 344 29.68 13.20 -14.83
CA ILE A 344 29.21 11.94 -15.41
C ILE A 344 30.38 11.30 -16.16
N HIS A 345 30.87 10.19 -15.63
CA HIS A 345 31.95 9.44 -16.29
C HIS A 345 31.50 8.93 -17.67
N ARG A 346 32.34 9.08 -18.71
CA ARG A 346 32.05 8.67 -20.11
C ARG A 346 31.67 7.19 -20.34
N GLU A 347 31.92 6.35 -19.34
CA GLU A 347 31.59 4.92 -19.33
C GLU A 347 30.53 4.55 -18.28
N ALA A 348 29.91 5.52 -17.60
CA ALA A 348 28.96 5.28 -16.51
C ALA A 348 27.84 4.31 -16.90
N PHE A 349 27.30 4.44 -18.12
CA PHE A 349 26.17 3.65 -18.59
C PHE A 349 26.57 2.44 -19.44
N ARG A 350 27.87 2.12 -19.60
CA ARG A 350 28.35 1.07 -20.55
C ARG A 350 27.76 -0.32 -20.32
N LYS A 351 27.32 -0.62 -19.10
CA LYS A 351 26.77 -1.93 -18.71
C LYS A 351 25.25 -2.03 -18.85
N LEU A 352 24.56 -0.90 -19.01
CA LEU A 352 23.11 -0.80 -19.10
C LEU A 352 22.58 -1.18 -20.49
N ARG A 353 22.89 -2.41 -20.93
CA ARG A 353 22.63 -2.86 -22.31
C ARG A 353 21.15 -3.03 -22.65
N GLN A 354 20.31 -3.19 -21.63
CA GLN A 354 18.86 -3.34 -21.78
C GLN A 354 18.10 -2.03 -21.59
N LEU A 355 18.78 -0.93 -21.27
CA LEU A 355 18.13 0.34 -20.96
C LEU A 355 17.36 0.86 -22.17
N LYS A 356 16.07 1.12 -21.96
CA LYS A 356 15.12 1.65 -22.94
C LYS A 356 14.78 3.10 -22.64
N SER A 357 14.64 3.46 -21.37
CA SER A 357 14.26 4.82 -20.95
C SER A 357 15.29 5.37 -19.96
N LEU A 358 15.77 6.57 -20.25
CA LEU A 358 16.66 7.33 -19.37
C LEU A 358 16.14 8.76 -19.24
N ASP A 359 15.85 9.14 -17.99
CA ASP A 359 15.46 10.50 -17.65
C ASP A 359 16.54 11.19 -16.82
N LEU A 360 17.09 12.27 -17.37
CA LEU A 360 18.10 13.15 -16.79
C LEU A 360 17.58 14.61 -16.69
N SER A 361 16.27 14.79 -16.81
CA SER A 361 15.62 16.11 -16.77
C SER A 361 15.88 16.85 -15.45
N GLY A 362 15.83 18.18 -15.44
CA GLY A 362 15.93 18.94 -14.18
C GLY A 362 17.30 18.83 -13.49
N ASN A 363 18.38 18.59 -14.23
CA ASN A 363 19.75 18.56 -13.72
C ASN A 363 20.51 19.83 -14.18
N ASN A 364 21.82 19.92 -13.90
CA ASN A 364 22.67 21.05 -14.25
C ASN A 364 23.63 20.69 -15.40
N LEU A 365 23.16 19.93 -16.39
CA LEU A 365 23.98 19.50 -17.53
C LEU A 365 24.20 20.68 -18.49
N HIS A 366 25.46 20.97 -18.81
CA HIS A 366 25.84 22.04 -19.74
C HIS A 366 26.08 21.52 -21.17
N THR A 367 26.37 20.22 -21.28
CA THR A 367 26.61 19.47 -22.52
C THR A 367 26.12 18.04 -22.38
N LEU A 368 25.78 17.38 -23.49
CA LEU A 368 25.40 15.97 -23.48
C LEU A 368 26.60 15.08 -23.08
N PRO A 369 26.47 14.20 -22.06
CA PRO A 369 27.52 13.27 -21.72
C PRO A 369 27.69 12.20 -22.81
N PHE A 370 28.91 11.67 -22.93
CA PHE A 370 29.21 10.54 -23.80
C PHE A 370 28.80 9.21 -23.17
N GLY A 371 28.64 8.18 -24.01
CA GLY A 371 28.50 6.79 -23.55
C GLY A 371 27.07 6.38 -23.22
N PHE A 372 26.06 7.04 -23.78
CA PHE A 372 24.68 6.58 -23.69
C PHE A 372 24.52 5.15 -24.28
N PRO A 373 23.66 4.31 -23.69
CA PRO A 373 23.39 2.99 -24.24
C PRO A 373 22.72 3.08 -25.62
N LYS A 374 23.22 2.32 -26.60
CA LYS A 374 22.66 2.31 -27.97
C LYS A 374 21.25 1.71 -28.07
N ASN A 375 20.79 0.99 -27.04
CA ASN A 375 19.45 0.39 -27.01
C ASN A 375 18.35 1.36 -26.54
N LEU A 376 18.74 2.58 -26.17
CA LEU A 376 17.82 3.58 -25.64
C LEU A 376 16.76 3.96 -26.67
N GLN A 377 15.52 4.06 -26.21
CA GLN A 377 14.33 4.42 -26.99
C GLN A 377 13.81 5.80 -26.60
N VAL A 378 13.93 6.16 -25.32
CA VAL A 378 13.49 7.44 -24.77
C VAL A 378 14.63 8.08 -23.99
N LEU A 379 15.01 9.29 -24.37
CA LEU A 379 16.00 10.11 -23.66
C LEU A 379 15.37 11.46 -23.29
N LYS A 380 15.23 11.70 -21.99
CA LYS A 380 14.69 12.95 -21.45
C LYS A 380 15.80 13.79 -20.83
N LEU A 381 15.99 15.00 -21.34
CA LEU A 381 17.02 15.97 -20.94
C LEU A 381 16.41 17.38 -20.78
N LYS A 382 15.09 17.48 -20.57
CA LYS A 382 14.43 18.77 -20.43
C LYS A 382 14.91 19.49 -19.17
N GLU A 383 14.75 20.82 -19.13
CA GLU A 383 15.04 21.62 -17.92
C GLU A 383 16.49 21.41 -17.44
N ASN A 384 17.45 21.59 -18.34
CA ASN A 384 18.89 21.55 -18.07
C ASN A 384 19.54 22.84 -18.61
N GLU A 385 20.87 22.92 -18.59
CA GLU A 385 21.64 24.05 -19.12
C GLU A 385 22.38 23.72 -20.42
N ILE A 386 21.89 22.75 -21.19
CA ILE A 386 22.60 22.20 -22.34
C ILE A 386 22.72 23.27 -23.42
N SER A 387 23.97 23.63 -23.74
CA SER A 387 24.29 24.59 -24.78
C SER A 387 24.96 23.94 -25.99
N ILE A 388 25.48 22.72 -25.85
CA ILE A 388 26.23 21.99 -26.89
C ILE A 388 25.87 20.51 -26.84
N VAL A 389 25.70 19.90 -28.02
CA VAL A 389 25.63 18.45 -28.25
C VAL A 389 26.89 18.02 -29.02
N PRO A 390 27.92 17.51 -28.33
CA PRO A 390 29.18 17.15 -28.95
C PRO A 390 29.02 16.06 -30.02
N LYS A 391 29.83 16.13 -31.08
CA LYS A 391 29.87 15.11 -32.13
C LYS A 391 30.16 13.74 -31.51
N GLY A 392 29.36 12.74 -31.88
CA GLY A 392 29.53 11.35 -31.43
C GLY A 392 28.72 10.97 -30.18
N THR A 393 28.15 11.94 -29.43
CA THR A 393 27.36 11.64 -28.21
C THR A 393 26.10 10.82 -28.48
N LEU A 394 25.44 11.07 -29.62
CA LEU A 394 24.21 10.37 -30.06
C LEU A 394 24.50 9.26 -31.08
N SER A 395 25.76 8.93 -31.32
CA SER A 395 26.12 8.08 -32.45
C SER A 395 25.71 6.63 -32.29
N GLY A 396 25.05 6.10 -33.32
CA GLY A 396 24.55 4.73 -33.35
C GLY A 396 23.33 4.48 -32.44
N MET A 397 22.66 5.53 -31.97
CA MET A 397 21.39 5.43 -31.22
C MET A 397 20.20 5.22 -32.16
N THR A 398 20.28 4.22 -33.04
CA THR A 398 19.29 3.96 -34.10
C THR A 398 17.92 3.54 -33.58
N LYS A 399 17.80 3.17 -32.31
CA LYS A 399 16.54 2.80 -31.65
C LYS A 399 15.86 3.97 -30.92
N LEU A 400 16.50 5.12 -30.84
CA LEU A 400 15.97 6.29 -30.15
C LEU A 400 14.74 6.80 -30.91
N ARG A 401 13.60 6.83 -30.23
CA ARG A 401 12.30 7.28 -30.75
C ARG A 401 11.94 8.67 -30.25
N GLU A 402 12.28 8.95 -29.00
CA GLU A 402 11.92 10.20 -28.35
C GLU A 402 13.15 10.85 -27.72
N LEU A 403 13.38 12.13 -28.05
CA LEU A 403 14.45 12.95 -27.49
C LEU A 403 13.90 14.30 -27.02
N TYR A 404 13.88 14.51 -25.70
CA TYR A 404 13.35 15.73 -25.10
C TYR A 404 14.49 16.67 -24.69
N LEU A 405 14.59 17.81 -25.36
CA LEU A 405 15.60 18.85 -25.11
C LEU A 405 15.01 20.23 -24.76
N SER A 406 13.70 20.30 -24.50
CA SER A 406 13.03 21.56 -24.14
C SER A 406 13.61 22.20 -22.89
N ASN A 407 13.52 23.53 -22.77
CA ASN A 407 14.04 24.30 -21.63
C ASN A 407 15.54 24.05 -21.39
N ASN A 408 16.34 24.25 -22.44
CA ASN A 408 17.81 24.22 -22.43
C ASN A 408 18.36 25.52 -23.08
N LYS A 409 19.69 25.64 -23.17
CA LYS A 409 20.39 26.81 -23.74
C LYS A 409 20.89 26.55 -25.18
N LEU A 410 20.16 25.72 -25.94
CA LEU A 410 20.52 25.35 -27.31
C LEU A 410 20.33 26.53 -28.28
N LYS A 411 21.28 26.68 -29.21
CA LYS A 411 21.29 27.63 -30.32
C LYS A 411 21.33 26.86 -31.65
N VAL A 412 21.16 27.57 -32.78
CA VAL A 412 21.10 26.98 -34.14
C VAL A 412 22.28 26.04 -34.44
N ASN A 413 23.49 26.35 -33.94
CA ASN A 413 24.71 25.56 -34.18
C ASN A 413 25.14 24.69 -32.99
N SER A 414 24.28 24.55 -31.97
CA SER A 414 24.60 23.75 -30.78
C SER A 414 24.66 22.25 -31.05
N ILE A 415 24.06 21.80 -32.15
CA ILE A 415 23.96 20.39 -32.52
C ILE A 415 24.71 20.18 -33.82
N TYR A 416 25.61 19.20 -33.85
CA TYR A 416 26.35 18.88 -35.06
C TYR A 416 25.41 18.46 -36.19
N SER A 417 25.63 19.01 -37.40
CA SER A 417 24.70 18.95 -38.54
C SER A 417 24.28 17.54 -38.99
N ARG A 418 25.08 16.50 -38.73
CA ARG A 418 24.71 15.12 -39.09
C ARG A 418 24.13 14.31 -37.93
N ALA A 419 24.03 14.86 -36.72
CA ALA A 419 23.53 14.14 -35.55
C ALA A 419 22.14 13.53 -35.79
N TRP A 420 21.25 14.28 -36.45
CA TRP A 420 19.88 13.85 -36.75
C TRP A 420 19.80 12.70 -37.76
N ARG A 421 20.73 12.65 -38.73
CA ARG A 421 20.75 11.56 -39.72
C ARG A 421 21.08 10.21 -39.09
N GLU A 422 21.76 10.21 -37.95
CA GLU A 422 22.13 8.99 -37.21
C GLU A 422 20.97 8.44 -36.37
N LEU A 423 19.89 9.21 -36.19
CA LEU A 423 18.71 8.88 -35.37
C LEU A 423 17.52 8.48 -36.24
N SER A 424 17.65 7.40 -37.00
CA SER A 424 16.68 6.98 -38.03
C SER A 424 15.28 6.64 -37.51
N SER A 425 15.12 6.39 -36.20
CA SER A 425 13.82 6.02 -35.60
C SER A 425 13.16 7.17 -34.82
N LEU A 426 13.76 8.36 -34.81
CA LEU A 426 13.24 9.52 -34.08
C LEU A 426 11.90 9.96 -34.68
N GLN A 427 10.88 10.13 -33.84
CA GLN A 427 9.51 10.49 -34.23
C GLN A 427 9.19 11.95 -33.94
#